data_AF-A0ABD1DJI0-F1
#
_entry.id   AF-A0ABD1DJI0-F1
#
_cell.length_a   1.000
_cell.length_b   1.000
_cell.length_c   1.000
_cell.angle_alpha   90.00
_cell.angle_beta   90.00
_cell.angle_gamma   90.00
#
_symmetry.space_group_name_H-M   'P 1'
#
loop_
_entity.id
_entity.type
_entity.pdbx_description
1 polymer ?
#
loop_
_entity_poly.entity_id
_entity_poly.type
_entity_poly.pdbx_seq_one_letter_code
_entity_poly.pdbx_strand_id
1 'polypeptide(L)'
;MSGNPPTPKMPLSASNVANVPRAAAPIHPDADTSFLEMVLDAHEATPARGIRVDQIRAFLRMRYQVPEATIEQILLPTIEFAVEAEMLLKVGGRKTLPQSWTTRPNPSFVLKLLRRVRLEARAVLAAAAAERDNRRAEAESWRRGADVAGRCFQVRKRSF
;
A
#
# COMPACT_ATOMS: atom_id res chain seq x y z
N MET A 1 -44.36 64.72 11.12
CA MET A 1 -44.51 63.51 10.28
C MET A 1 -43.13 63.16 9.74
N SER A 2 -42.65 61.97 10.09
CA SER A 2 -41.29 61.46 9.81
C SER A 2 -41.28 60.71 8.48
N GLY A 3 -40.27 60.92 7.64
CA GLY A 3 -40.11 60.19 6.39
C GLY A 3 -38.78 60.48 5.70
N ASN A 4 -37.71 59.81 6.13
CA ASN A 4 -36.49 59.71 5.31
C ASN A 4 -36.69 58.61 4.25
N PRO A 5 -36.30 58.82 2.98
CA PRO A 5 -36.39 57.80 1.95
C PRO A 5 -35.32 56.70 2.12
N PRO A 6 -35.59 55.45 1.75
CA PRO A 6 -34.63 54.36 1.87
C PRO A 6 -33.55 54.44 0.77
N THR A 7 -32.30 54.22 1.16
CA THR A 7 -31.14 54.10 0.26
C THR A 7 -31.20 52.82 -0.57
N PRO A 8 -30.75 52.84 -1.84
CA PRO A 8 -30.73 51.65 -2.68
C PRO A 8 -29.64 50.68 -2.21
N LYS A 9 -30.03 49.43 -1.94
CA LYS A 9 -29.12 48.33 -1.62
C LYS A 9 -28.26 48.01 -2.84
N MET A 10 -26.94 48.17 -2.74
CA MET A 10 -26.00 47.65 -3.74
C MET A 10 -26.14 46.12 -3.85
N PRO A 11 -26.20 45.53 -5.05
CA PRO A 11 -26.10 44.09 -5.20
C PRO A 11 -24.67 43.66 -4.83
N LEU A 12 -24.56 42.80 -3.83
CA LEU A 12 -23.29 42.15 -3.48
C LEU A 12 -22.82 41.33 -4.69
N SER A 13 -21.71 41.74 -5.31
CA SER A 13 -21.07 41.02 -6.40
C SER A 13 -20.81 39.57 -5.98
N ALA A 14 -21.38 38.62 -6.72
CA ALA A 14 -21.16 37.18 -6.59
C ALA A 14 -19.77 36.75 -7.10
N SER A 15 -18.73 37.50 -6.74
CA SER A 15 -17.35 37.24 -7.15
C SER A 15 -16.59 36.70 -5.95
N ASN A 16 -16.61 35.38 -5.75
CA ASN A 16 -15.54 34.58 -5.10
C ASN A 16 -15.81 33.06 -5.06
N VAL A 17 -16.63 32.51 -5.97
CA VAL A 17 -16.86 31.05 -6.01
C VAL A 17 -15.72 30.28 -6.71
N ALA A 18 -14.79 30.97 -7.36
CA ALA A 18 -13.78 30.35 -8.22
C ALA A 18 -12.63 29.61 -7.51
N ASN A 19 -12.54 29.68 -6.16
CA ASN A 19 -11.41 29.10 -5.42
C ASN A 19 -11.80 28.02 -4.41
N VAL A 20 -12.97 27.39 -4.58
CA VAL A 20 -13.30 26.18 -3.83
C VAL A 20 -12.51 25.03 -4.45
N PRO A 21 -11.64 24.33 -3.71
CA PRO A 21 -10.99 23.12 -4.20
C PRO A 21 -12.06 22.18 -4.72
N ARG A 22 -11.98 21.82 -6.01
CA ARG A 22 -12.93 20.91 -6.64
C ARG A 22 -12.96 19.63 -5.81
N ALA A 23 -14.11 19.31 -5.21
CA ALA A 23 -14.29 18.06 -4.47
C ALA A 23 -13.80 16.91 -5.37
N ALA A 24 -12.81 16.15 -4.89
CA ALA A 24 -12.22 15.08 -5.67
C ALA A 24 -13.35 14.10 -6.04
N ALA A 25 -13.51 13.81 -7.34
CA ALA A 25 -14.59 12.97 -7.83
C ALA A 25 -14.57 11.59 -7.13
N PRO A 26 -15.71 10.95 -6.88
CA PRO A 26 -15.70 9.63 -6.27
C PRO A 26 -14.86 8.62 -7.08
N ILE A 27 -14.11 7.78 -6.39
CA ILE A 27 -13.35 6.65 -6.95
C ILE A 27 -14.14 5.38 -6.65
N HIS A 28 -14.33 4.54 -7.66
CA HIS A 28 -14.67 3.15 -7.43
C HIS A 28 -13.36 2.38 -7.18
N PRO A 29 -13.19 1.73 -6.03
CA PRO A 29 -11.99 0.92 -5.79
C PRO A 29 -11.91 -0.18 -6.85
N ASP A 30 -10.70 -0.44 -7.35
CA ASP A 30 -10.46 -1.58 -8.23
C ASP A 30 -10.69 -2.88 -7.45
N ALA A 31 -10.88 -4.00 -8.15
CA ALA A 31 -11.16 -5.29 -7.51
C ALA A 31 -10.07 -5.73 -6.50
N ASP A 32 -8.85 -5.23 -6.68
CA ASP A 32 -7.69 -5.54 -5.85
C ASP A 32 -7.47 -4.52 -4.72
N THR A 33 -8.19 -3.40 -4.69
CA THR A 33 -7.99 -2.36 -3.67
C THR A 33 -8.50 -2.83 -2.30
N SER A 34 -7.59 -3.00 -1.36
CA SER A 34 -7.94 -3.46 -0.02
C SER A 34 -8.53 -2.34 0.85
N PHE A 35 -9.30 -2.72 1.87
CA PHE A 35 -9.84 -1.73 2.83
C PHE A 35 -8.73 -0.97 3.56
N LEU A 36 -7.60 -1.63 3.83
CA LEU A 36 -6.43 -1.00 4.43
C LEU A 36 -5.80 0.03 3.50
N GLU A 37 -5.72 -0.22 2.19
CA GLU A 37 -5.24 0.76 1.21
C GLU A 37 -6.12 1.99 1.20
N MET A 38 -7.45 1.84 1.16
CA MET A 38 -8.37 2.98 1.25
C MET A 38 -8.19 3.81 2.54
N VAL A 39 -7.86 3.15 3.65
CA VAL A 39 -7.53 3.81 4.92
C VAL A 39 -6.19 4.55 4.84
N LEU A 40 -5.19 3.97 4.19
CA LEU A 40 -3.87 4.60 3.99
C LEU A 40 -3.98 5.81 3.04
N ASP A 41 -4.79 5.72 1.99
CA ASP A 41 -5.10 6.83 1.08
C ASP A 41 -5.73 8.02 1.83
N ALA A 42 -6.56 7.75 2.85
CA ALA A 42 -7.09 8.80 3.71
C ALA A 42 -5.98 9.55 4.47
N HIS A 43 -4.93 8.84 4.89
CA HIS A 43 -3.76 9.44 5.55
C HIS A 43 -2.91 10.24 4.56
N GLU A 44 -2.77 9.78 3.31
CA GLU A 44 -2.05 10.52 2.27
C GLU A 44 -2.78 11.82 1.88
N ALA A 45 -4.12 11.77 1.81
CA ALA A 45 -4.94 12.94 1.51
C ALA A 45 -5.00 13.98 2.65
N THR A 46 -4.48 13.67 3.84
CA THR A 46 -4.59 14.52 5.03
C THR A 46 -3.22 15.10 5.43
N PRO A 47 -3.14 16.37 5.87
CA PRO A 47 -1.88 16.97 6.31
C PRO A 47 -1.18 16.19 7.43
N ALA A 48 0.15 16.34 7.51
CA ALA A 48 1.09 15.53 8.30
C ALA A 48 0.87 15.42 9.84
N ARG A 49 -0.16 16.07 10.41
CA ARG A 49 -0.46 16.03 11.84
C ARG A 49 -1.20 14.76 12.28
N GLY A 50 -1.56 13.90 11.33
CA GLY A 50 -2.38 12.71 11.56
C GLY A 50 -3.86 12.98 11.33
N ILE A 51 -4.63 11.90 11.21
CA ILE A 51 -6.04 11.91 10.88
C ILE A 51 -6.83 11.19 11.98
N ARG A 52 -8.01 11.70 12.33
CA ARG A 52 -8.90 11.04 13.30
C ARG A 52 -9.69 9.94 12.62
N VAL A 53 -10.05 8.89 13.37
CA VAL A 53 -10.87 7.79 12.85
C VAL A 53 -12.19 8.27 12.24
N ASP A 54 -12.86 9.26 12.85
CA ASP A 54 -14.09 9.86 12.29
C ASP A 54 -13.86 10.53 10.92
N GLN A 55 -12.66 11.11 10.71
CA GLN A 55 -12.29 11.72 9.43
C GLN A 55 -11.96 10.66 8.39
N ILE A 56 -11.32 9.55 8.77
CA ILE A 56 -11.12 8.39 7.90
C ILE A 56 -12.48 7.85 7.45
N ARG A 57 -13.42 7.67 8.38
CA ARG A 57 -14.80 7.26 8.07
C ARG A 57 -15.45 8.19 7.04
N ALA A 58 -15.41 9.50 7.28
CA ALA A 58 -15.96 10.48 6.34
C ALA A 58 -15.28 10.41 4.96
N PHE A 59 -13.96 10.22 4.93
CA PHE A 59 -13.21 10.05 3.69
C PHE A 59 -13.64 8.82 2.92
N LEU A 60 -13.77 7.65 3.57
CA LEU A 60 -14.21 6.41 2.93
C LEU A 60 -15.62 6.54 2.33
N ARG A 61 -16.54 7.22 3.03
CA ARG A 61 -17.90 7.49 2.52
C ARG A 61 -17.88 8.41 1.30
N MET A 62 -17.12 9.49 1.35
CA MET A 62 -17.13 10.51 0.28
C MET A 62 -16.31 10.08 -0.93
N ARG A 63 -15.14 9.48 -0.71
CA ARG A 63 -14.18 9.14 -1.76
C ARG A 63 -14.49 7.81 -2.42
N TYR A 64 -14.76 6.76 -1.64
CA TYR A 64 -14.97 5.39 -2.16
C TYR A 64 -16.43 4.94 -2.12
N GLN A 65 -17.34 5.77 -1.62
CA GLN A 65 -18.77 5.44 -1.47
C GLN A 65 -19.02 4.15 -0.68
N VAL A 66 -18.14 3.81 0.26
CA VAL A 66 -18.28 2.58 1.05
C VAL A 66 -19.55 2.68 1.91
N PRO A 67 -20.41 1.64 1.94
CA PRO A 67 -21.59 1.63 2.77
C PRO A 67 -21.25 1.78 4.26
N GLU A 68 -22.03 2.58 5.00
CA GLU A 68 -21.74 2.87 6.41
C GLU A 68 -21.67 1.59 7.26
N ALA A 69 -22.57 0.64 7.01
CA ALA A 69 -22.56 -0.65 7.68
C ALA A 69 -21.22 -1.39 7.53
N THR A 70 -20.61 -1.32 6.35
CA THR A 70 -19.30 -1.92 6.07
C THR A 70 -18.19 -1.18 6.82
N ILE A 71 -18.25 0.16 6.85
CA ILE A 71 -17.24 0.96 7.56
C ILE A 71 -17.28 0.68 9.07
N GLU A 72 -18.47 0.64 9.68
CA GLU A 72 -18.62 0.36 11.11
C GLU A 72 -18.10 -1.03 11.49
N GLN A 73 -18.22 -2.03 10.61
CA GLN A 73 -17.75 -3.39 10.84
C GLN A 73 -16.22 -3.52 10.71
N ILE A 74 -15.61 -2.81 9.75
CA ILE A 74 -14.25 -3.13 9.29
C ILE A 74 -13.23 -2.05 9.70
N LEU A 75 -13.64 -0.80 9.89
CA LEU A 75 -12.71 0.31 10.11
C LEU A 75 -11.89 0.15 11.39
N LEU A 76 -12.54 -0.08 12.53
CA LEU A 76 -11.81 -0.19 13.81
C LEU A 76 -10.83 -1.38 13.82
N PRO A 77 -11.25 -2.61 13.45
CA PRO A 77 -10.31 -3.73 13.35
C PRO A 77 -9.13 -3.45 12.40
N THR A 78 -9.38 -2.77 11.29
CA THR A 78 -8.32 -2.41 10.33
C THR A 78 -7.32 -1.42 10.95
N ILE A 79 -7.80 -0.41 11.68
CA ILE A 79 -6.94 0.57 12.35
C ILE A 79 -6.13 -0.08 13.47
N GLU A 80 -6.76 -0.94 14.28
CA GLU A 80 -6.08 -1.69 15.33
C GLU A 80 -4.98 -2.57 14.76
N PHE A 81 -5.30 -3.37 13.75
CA PHE A 81 -4.33 -4.19 13.02
C PHE A 81 -3.17 -3.35 12.49
N ALA A 82 -3.46 -2.22 11.82
CA ALA A 82 -2.43 -1.37 11.23
C ALA A 82 -1.52 -0.72 12.29
N VAL A 83 -2.04 -0.45 13.50
CA VAL A 83 -1.24 0.03 14.62
C VAL A 83 -0.38 -1.10 15.21
N GLU A 84 -0.95 -2.30 15.39
CA GLU A 84 -0.24 -3.48 15.89
C GLU A 84 0.88 -3.94 14.94
N ALA A 85 0.62 -3.89 13.63
CA ALA A 85 1.60 -4.15 12.57
C ALA A 85 2.62 -3.01 12.40
N GLU A 86 2.57 -1.99 13.25
CA GLU A 86 3.42 -0.80 13.21
C GLU A 86 3.35 -0.01 11.89
N MET A 87 2.30 -0.19 11.09
CA MET A 87 2.05 0.57 9.86
C MET A 87 1.60 2.00 10.19
N LEU A 88 0.76 2.12 11.22
CA LEU A 88 0.27 3.38 11.75
C LEU A 88 0.81 3.62 13.16
N LEU A 89 1.04 4.90 13.48
CA LEU A 89 1.35 5.37 14.82
C LEU A 89 0.12 6.05 15.40
N LYS A 90 -0.30 5.62 16.59
CA LYS A 90 -1.29 6.35 17.38
C LYS A 90 -0.64 7.59 18.01
N VAL A 91 -1.08 8.77 17.58
CA VAL A 91 -0.54 10.08 18.04
C VAL A 91 -1.50 10.85 18.94
N GLY A 92 -2.76 10.41 19.06
CA GLY A 92 -3.76 11.04 19.92
C GLY A 92 -4.93 10.12 20.26
N GLY A 93 -5.78 10.56 21.18
CA GLY A 93 -6.98 9.83 21.61
C GLY A 93 -6.79 8.89 22.81
N ARG A 94 -7.91 8.39 23.34
CA ARG A 94 -7.93 7.54 24.54
C ARG A 94 -7.45 6.13 24.20
N LYS A 95 -6.55 5.55 25.01
CA LYS A 95 -5.97 4.22 24.75
C LYS A 95 -7.03 3.11 24.60
N THR A 96 -8.09 3.16 25.38
CA THR A 96 -9.15 2.14 25.43
C THR A 96 -10.28 2.35 24.43
N LEU A 97 -10.26 3.43 23.64
CA LEU A 97 -11.34 3.80 22.72
C LEU A 97 -10.77 4.07 21.31
N PRO A 98 -10.61 3.01 20.48
CA PRO A 98 -10.11 3.07 19.10
C PRO A 98 -10.78 4.13 18.23
N GLN A 99 -12.08 4.33 18.39
CA GLN A 99 -12.85 5.35 17.67
C GLN A 99 -12.37 6.78 17.94
N SER A 100 -11.73 7.03 19.10
CA SER A 100 -11.20 8.36 19.45
C SER A 100 -9.78 8.60 18.94
N TRP A 101 -9.16 7.62 18.28
CA TRP A 101 -7.75 7.69 17.94
C TRP A 101 -7.47 8.70 16.84
N THR A 102 -6.26 9.26 16.91
CA THR A 102 -5.63 9.98 15.81
C THR A 102 -4.40 9.19 15.40
N THR A 103 -4.32 8.85 14.12
CA THR A 103 -3.27 7.99 13.57
C THR A 103 -2.47 8.73 12.50
N ARG A 104 -1.21 8.31 12.31
CA ARG A 104 -0.36 8.77 11.20
C ARG A 104 0.43 7.60 10.62
N PRO A 105 0.88 7.67 9.35
CA PRO A 105 1.79 6.67 8.81
C PRO A 105 3.09 6.58 9.62
N ASN A 106 3.58 5.35 9.83
CA ASN A 106 4.86 5.13 10.46
C ASN A 106 5.99 5.18 9.41
N PRO A 107 6.87 6.19 9.40
CA PRO A 107 7.96 6.27 8.43
C PRO A 107 8.94 5.07 8.54
N SER A 108 9.07 4.50 9.74
CA SER A 108 9.93 3.34 9.97
C SER A 108 9.38 2.05 9.34
N PHE A 109 8.06 1.97 9.08
CA PHE A 109 7.46 0.81 8.45
C PHE A 109 7.99 0.60 7.03
N VAL A 110 8.11 1.68 6.25
CA VAL A 110 8.67 1.63 4.89
C VAL A 110 10.10 1.11 4.91
N LEU A 111 10.93 1.55 5.85
CA LEU A 111 12.31 1.06 6.00
C LEU A 111 12.36 -0.42 6.38
N LYS A 112 11.46 -0.88 7.28
CA LYS A 112 11.32 -2.29 7.64
C LYS A 112 10.91 -3.13 6.43
N LEU A 113 9.93 -2.66 5.65
CA LEU A 113 9.46 -3.32 4.43
C LEU A 113 10.59 -3.43 3.39
N LEU A 114 11.29 -2.33 3.09
CA LEU A 114 12.41 -2.31 2.15
C LEU A 114 13.52 -3.27 2.56
N ARG A 115 13.82 -3.34 3.87
CA ARG A 115 14.80 -4.30 4.39
C ARG A 115 14.35 -5.74 4.15
N ARG A 116 13.08 -6.05 4.37
CA ARG A 116 12.51 -7.39 4.15
C ARG A 116 12.52 -7.77 2.67
N VAL A 117 12.03 -6.90 1.80
CA VAL A 117 12.07 -7.10 0.33
C VAL A 117 13.50 -7.32 -0.14
N ARG A 118 14.48 -6.55 0.38
CA ARG A 118 15.89 -6.75 0.04
C ARG A 118 16.41 -8.13 0.46
N LEU A 119 15.99 -8.65 1.61
CA LEU A 119 16.40 -9.99 2.09
C LEU A 119 15.75 -11.10 1.26
N GLU A 120 14.46 -10.98 0.97
CA GLU A 120 13.73 -11.95 0.13
C GLU A 120 14.28 -11.96 -1.29
N ALA A 121 14.55 -10.79 -1.89
CA ALA A 121 15.18 -10.70 -3.19
C ALA A 121 16.57 -11.37 -3.21
N ARG A 122 17.37 -11.20 -2.14
CA ARG A 122 18.67 -11.89 -2.03
C ARG A 122 18.51 -13.40 -1.95
N ALA A 123 17.53 -13.90 -1.19
CA ALA A 123 17.26 -15.33 -1.10
C ALA A 123 16.86 -15.92 -2.46
N VAL A 124 15.96 -15.23 -3.18
CA VAL A 124 15.54 -15.64 -4.54
C VAL A 124 16.71 -15.64 -5.50
N LEU A 125 17.55 -14.59 -5.50
CA LEU A 125 18.72 -14.51 -6.37
C LEU A 125 19.76 -15.59 -6.04
N ALA A 126 19.99 -15.89 -4.76
CA ALA A 126 20.89 -16.94 -4.34
C ALA A 126 20.39 -18.33 -4.76
N ALA A 127 19.08 -18.60 -4.58
CA ALA A 127 18.47 -19.85 -5.05
C ALA A 127 18.57 -20.00 -6.57
N ALA A 128 18.32 -18.92 -7.32
CA ALA A 128 18.47 -18.92 -8.77
C ALA A 128 19.92 -19.14 -9.24
N ALA A 129 20.90 -18.62 -8.50
CA ALA A 129 22.32 -18.86 -8.78
C ALA A 129 22.72 -20.31 -8.51
N ALA A 130 22.34 -20.85 -7.35
CA ALA A 130 22.61 -22.25 -6.99
C ALA A 130 22.00 -23.23 -7.99
N GLU A 131 20.77 -22.98 -8.44
CA GLU A 131 20.10 -23.77 -9.46
C GLU A 131 20.82 -23.72 -10.82
N ARG A 132 21.36 -22.55 -11.21
CA ARG A 132 22.17 -22.42 -12.43
C ARG A 132 23.47 -23.21 -12.33
N ASP A 133 24.13 -23.16 -11.18
CA ASP A 133 25.38 -23.88 -10.95
C ASP A 133 25.16 -25.39 -10.90
N ASN A 134 24.06 -25.86 -10.28
CA ASN A 134 23.70 -27.28 -10.28
C ASN A 134 23.48 -27.80 -11.71
N ARG A 135 22.72 -27.07 -12.55
CA ARG A 135 22.52 -27.44 -13.96
C ARG A 135 23.83 -27.48 -14.76
N ARG A 136 24.78 -26.59 -14.48
CA ARG A 136 26.11 -26.61 -15.10
C ARG A 136 26.90 -27.84 -14.68
N ALA A 137 26.91 -28.16 -13.39
CA ALA A 137 27.60 -29.33 -12.85
C ALA A 137 27.02 -30.65 -13.40
N GLU A 138 25.70 -30.75 -13.52
CA GLU A 138 25.03 -31.88 -14.17
C GLU A 138 25.46 -32.00 -15.63
N ALA A 139 25.42 -30.90 -16.41
CA ALA A 139 25.85 -30.92 -17.80
C ALA A 139 27.32 -31.34 -17.99
N GLU A 140 28.22 -30.90 -17.10
CA GLU A 140 29.62 -31.31 -17.09
C GLU A 140 29.80 -32.78 -16.70
N SER A 141 28.99 -33.29 -15.77
CA SER A 141 28.96 -34.72 -15.42
C SER A 141 28.56 -35.58 -16.62
N TRP A 142 27.50 -35.19 -17.33
CA TRP A 142 27.06 -35.87 -18.56
C TRP A 142 28.12 -35.87 -19.65
N ARG A 143 28.81 -34.73 -19.87
CA ARG A 143 29.91 -34.66 -20.85
C ARG A 143 31.07 -35.59 -20.48
N ARG A 144 31.49 -35.60 -19.21
CA ARG A 144 32.54 -36.52 -18.74
C ARG A 144 32.14 -37.99 -18.90
N GLY A 145 30.88 -38.33 -18.60
CA GLY A 145 30.34 -39.68 -18.80
C GLY A 145 30.36 -40.10 -20.27
N ALA A 146 29.96 -39.21 -21.18
CA ALA A 146 29.99 -39.45 -22.62
C ALA A 146 31.41 -39.66 -23.15
N ASP A 147 32.38 -38.85 -22.71
CA ASP A 147 33.79 -39.00 -23.09
C ASP A 147 34.39 -40.33 -22.61
N VAL A 148 34.05 -40.76 -21.39
CA VAL A 148 34.49 -42.07 -20.87
C VAL A 148 33.87 -43.21 -21.68
N ALA A 149 32.57 -43.15 -21.96
CA ALA A 149 31.90 -44.17 -22.78
C ALA A 149 32.48 -44.25 -24.21
N GLY A 150 32.78 -43.11 -24.84
CA GLY A 150 33.41 -43.04 -26.15
C GLY A 150 34.82 -43.64 -26.17
N ARG A 151 35.63 -43.37 -25.13
CA ARG A 151 36.96 -44.00 -24.97
C ARG A 151 36.87 -45.51 -24.78
N CYS A 152 35.94 -45.99 -23.94
CA CYS A 152 35.71 -47.44 -23.76
C CYS A 152 35.29 -48.13 -25.06
N PHE A 153 34.45 -47.49 -25.88
CA PHE A 153 34.02 -48.03 -27.16
C PHE A 153 35.16 -48.09 -28.19
N GLN A 154 36.04 -47.08 -28.23
CA GLN A 154 37.25 -47.10 -29.08
C GLN A 154 38.25 -48.18 -28.68
N VAL A 155 38.47 -48.40 -27.39
CA VAL A 155 39.34 -49.48 -26.89
C VAL A 155 38.77 -50.83 -27.33
N ARG A 156 37.45 -51.03 -27.20
CA ARG A 156 36.78 -52.29 -27.58
C ARG A 156 36.86 -52.58 -29.09
N LYS A 157 36.89 -51.55 -29.95
CA LYS A 157 37.07 -51.69 -31.41
C LYS A 157 38.51 -51.99 -31.84
N ARG A 158 39.52 -51.76 -30.99
CA ARG A 158 40.94 -52.03 -31.29
C ARG A 158 41.40 -53.41 -30.83
N SER A 159 40.57 -54.15 -30.11
CA SER A 159 40.87 -55.47 -29.55
C SER A 159 40.23 -56.63 -30.33
N PHE A 160 39.74 -56.36 -31.54
CA PHE A 160 39.24 -57.36 -32.49
C PHE A 160 39.99 -57.23 -33.81
#